data_AF-A0A9N9WFL3-F1
#
_entry.id   AF-A0A9N9WFL3-F1
#
_cell.length_a   1.000
_cell.length_b   1.000
_cell.length_c   1.000
_cell.angle_alpha   90.00
_cell.angle_beta   90.00
_cell.angle_gamma   90.00
#
_symmetry.space_group_name_H-M   'P 1'
#
loop_
_entity.id
_entity.type
_entity.pdbx_description
1 polymer ?
#
loop_
_entity_poly.entity_id
_entity_poly.type
_entity_poly.pdbx_seq_one_letter_code
_entity_poly.pdbx_strand_id
1 'polypeptide(L)'
;MLAYNHARARIMRWVFWSIIFGVCGGGMCMFTKNGFAIPVNKNLWSLSYCLVTSSMALFMKALLYFIVDLKSKWGGRPLYYAGQNALFLYIGSELLKKHFPLLWYISAPTHAQLLATHAAAMLIWLAVGVALYKKRIFITL
;
A
#
# COMPACT_ATOMS: atom_id res chain seq x y z
N MET A 1 -5.21 11.16 19.79
CA MET A 1 -5.85 9.83 19.62
C MET A 1 -6.08 9.19 21.01
N LEU A 2 -6.77 9.92 21.91
CA LEU A 2 -6.92 9.60 23.34
C LEU A 2 -8.39 9.50 23.79
N ALA A 3 -9.36 9.66 22.87
CA ALA A 3 -10.77 9.76 23.22
C ALA A 3 -11.49 8.40 23.40
N TYR A 4 -10.88 7.27 22.99
CA TYR A 4 -11.56 5.97 23.02
C TYR A 4 -10.59 4.82 23.36
N ASN A 5 -10.80 4.21 24.52
CA ASN A 5 -9.93 3.14 25.04
C ASN A 5 -10.20 1.75 24.46
N HIS A 6 -11.38 1.50 23.87
CA HIS A 6 -11.75 0.16 23.41
C HIS A 6 -11.28 -0.14 21.99
N ALA A 7 -10.36 -1.10 21.86
CA ALA A 7 -9.83 -1.58 20.58
C ALA A 7 -10.92 -2.04 19.59
N ARG A 8 -11.97 -2.71 20.07
CA ARG A 8 -13.10 -3.17 19.23
C ARG A 8 -13.85 -2.00 18.59
N ALA A 9 -14.08 -0.92 19.33
CA ALA A 9 -14.76 0.27 18.82
C ALA A 9 -13.95 0.97 17.71
N ARG A 10 -12.61 0.89 17.76
CA ARG A 10 -11.74 1.45 16.71
C ARG A 10 -11.88 0.67 15.39
N ILE A 11 -11.80 -0.65 15.46
CA ILE A 11 -11.93 -1.53 14.27
C ILE A 11 -13.31 -1.36 13.65
N MET A 12 -14.38 -1.40 14.45
CA MET A 12 -15.74 -1.25 13.95
C MET A 12 -15.92 0.04 13.16
N ARG A 13 -15.33 1.16 13.61
CA ARG A 13 -15.38 2.44 12.89
C ARG A 13 -14.63 2.39 11.56
N TRP A 14 -13.41 1.83 11.54
CA TRP A 14 -12.64 1.75 10.30
C TRP A 14 -13.32 0.84 9.27
N VAL A 15 -13.89 -0.28 9.71
CA VAL A 15 -14.66 -1.18 8.85
C VAL A 15 -15.95 -0.49 8.36
N PHE A 16 -16.67 0.20 9.25
CA PHE A 16 -17.88 0.94 8.89
C PHE A 16 -17.60 2.02 7.83
N TRP A 17 -16.59 2.86 8.04
CA TRP A 17 -16.19 3.88 7.07
C TRP A 17 -15.63 3.27 5.78
N SER A 18 -14.93 2.12 5.87
CA SER A 18 -14.47 1.39 4.69
C SER A 18 -15.64 0.95 3.82
N ILE A 19 -16.69 0.38 4.41
CA ILE A 19 -17.89 -0.04 3.68
C ILE A 19 -18.60 1.16 3.05
N ILE A 20 -18.79 2.24 3.81
CA ILE A 20 -19.43 3.48 3.29
C ILE A 20 -18.67 4.02 2.08
N PHE A 21 -17.36 4.21 2.20
CA PHE A 21 -16.55 4.73 1.10
C PHE A 21 -16.49 3.76 -0.09
N GLY A 22 -16.52 2.46 0.16
CA GLY A 22 -16.55 1.44 -0.89
C GLY A 22 -17.87 1.44 -1.67
N VAL A 23 -19.01 1.54 -0.97
CA VAL A 23 -20.34 1.61 -1.59
C VAL A 23 -20.54 2.93 -2.32
N CYS A 24 -20.14 4.06 -1.72
CA CYS A 24 -20.22 5.37 -2.37
C CYS A 24 -19.31 5.41 -3.62
N GLY A 25 -18.05 4.98 -3.50
CA GLY A 25 -17.11 4.95 -4.62
C GLY A 25 -17.53 3.97 -5.73
N GLY A 26 -18.01 2.78 -5.35
CA GLY A 26 -18.52 1.77 -6.28
C GLY A 26 -19.81 2.20 -6.98
N GLY A 27 -20.72 2.86 -6.25
CA GLY A 27 -21.97 3.41 -6.79
C GLY A 27 -21.72 4.51 -7.81
N MET A 28 -20.75 5.40 -7.56
CA MET A 28 -20.33 6.43 -8.53
C MET A 28 -19.73 5.87 -9.82
N CYS A 29 -19.26 4.61 -9.80
CA CYS A 29 -18.70 3.94 -10.97
C CYS A 29 -19.59 2.82 -11.51
N MET A 30 -20.76 2.58 -10.91
CA MET A 30 -21.66 1.46 -11.23
C MET A 30 -20.92 0.11 -11.33
N PHE A 31 -19.85 -0.07 -10.54
CA PHE A 31 -18.97 -1.25 -10.58
C PHE A 31 -18.42 -1.61 -11.98
N THR A 32 -18.33 -0.65 -12.89
CA THR A 32 -17.80 -0.87 -14.24
C THR A 32 -16.59 0.00 -14.53
N LYS A 33 -15.68 -0.53 -15.36
CA LYS A 33 -14.41 0.13 -15.71
C LYS A 33 -14.62 1.39 -16.54
N ASN A 34 -15.70 1.44 -17.33
CA ASN A 34 -15.98 2.47 -18.34
C ASN A 34 -17.41 3.05 -18.23
N GLY A 35 -18.09 2.89 -17.09
CA GLY A 35 -19.44 3.41 -16.89
C GLY A 35 -19.47 4.91 -16.70
N PHE A 36 -20.54 5.52 -17.21
CA PHE A 36 -20.83 6.95 -17.12
C PHE A 36 -20.80 7.49 -15.68
N ALA A 37 -20.58 8.81 -15.56
CA ALA A 37 -20.32 9.64 -14.38
C ALA A 37 -18.83 9.93 -14.09
N ILE A 38 -18.06 9.04 -13.45
CA ILE A 38 -16.63 9.27 -13.15
C ILE A 38 -15.85 7.94 -13.18
N PRO A 39 -14.98 7.68 -14.18
CA PRO A 39 -14.20 6.45 -14.25
C PRO A 39 -13.17 6.37 -13.11
N VAL A 40 -13.05 5.18 -12.48
CA VAL A 40 -12.07 4.91 -11.42
C VAL A 40 -10.63 5.15 -11.87
N ASN A 41 -10.30 4.84 -13.13
CA ASN A 41 -8.90 4.63 -13.52
C ASN A 41 -8.40 5.54 -14.65
N LYS A 42 -9.15 6.59 -15.05
CA LYS A 42 -8.65 7.54 -16.07
C LYS A 42 -7.89 8.73 -15.49
N ASN A 43 -8.22 9.18 -14.28
CA ASN A 43 -7.51 10.25 -13.58
C ASN A 43 -7.25 9.81 -12.13
N LEU A 44 -5.99 9.82 -11.67
CA LEU A 44 -5.62 9.44 -10.30
C LEU A 44 -6.22 10.37 -9.21
N TRP A 45 -6.92 11.43 -9.61
CA TRP A 45 -7.51 12.45 -8.76
C TRP A 45 -9.04 12.46 -8.83
N SER A 46 -9.64 11.41 -9.39
CA SER A 46 -11.09 11.32 -9.47
C SER A 46 -11.69 11.01 -8.09
N LEU A 47 -12.85 11.60 -7.78
CA LEU A 47 -13.51 11.42 -6.48
C LEU A 47 -13.82 9.94 -6.20
N SER A 48 -14.25 9.21 -7.22
CA SER A 48 -14.50 7.76 -7.12
C SER A 48 -13.23 6.97 -6.84
N TYR A 49 -12.10 7.31 -7.48
CA TYR A 49 -10.81 6.70 -7.18
C TYR A 49 -10.40 6.93 -5.72
N CYS A 50 -10.48 8.17 -5.24
CA CYS A 50 -10.12 8.53 -3.86
C CYS A 50 -10.99 7.80 -2.83
N LEU A 51 -12.30 7.67 -3.06
CA LEU A 51 -13.21 6.94 -2.18
C LEU A 51 -12.89 5.44 -2.14
N VAL A 52 -12.66 4.82 -3.30
CA VAL A 52 -12.32 3.39 -3.38
C VAL A 52 -10.96 3.10 -2.75
N THR A 53 -9.94 3.92 -3.00
CA THR A 53 -8.62 3.76 -2.35
C THR A 53 -8.68 4.01 -0.85
N SER A 54 -9.45 5.00 -0.40
CA SER A 54 -9.66 5.27 1.03
C SER A 54 -10.38 4.12 1.72
N SER A 55 -11.38 3.52 1.05
CA SER A 55 -12.07 2.32 1.53
C SER A 55 -11.10 1.16 1.75
N MET A 56 -10.26 0.88 0.75
CA MET A 56 -9.26 -0.19 0.82
C MET A 56 -8.21 0.08 1.90
N ALA A 57 -7.76 1.33 2.04
CA ALA A 57 -6.80 1.73 3.06
C ALA A 57 -7.35 1.55 4.48
N LEU A 58 -8.61 1.91 4.73
CA LEU A 58 -9.27 1.71 6.03
C LEU A 58 -9.46 0.22 6.36
N PHE A 59 -9.82 -0.59 5.37
CA PHE A 59 -9.93 -2.03 5.53
C PHE A 59 -8.57 -2.66 5.89
N MET A 60 -7.54 -2.33 5.11
CA MET A 60 -6.17 -2.80 5.34
C MET A 60 -5.64 -2.36 6.72
N LYS A 61 -5.95 -1.13 7.14
CA LYS A 61 -5.62 -0.63 8.48
C LYS A 61 -6.30 -1.44 9.58
N ALA A 62 -7.58 -1.78 9.41
CA ALA A 62 -8.31 -2.60 10.38
C ALA A 62 -7.71 -4.01 10.50
N LEU A 63 -7.34 -4.63 9.37
CA LEU A 63 -6.68 -5.93 9.33
C LEU A 63 -5.31 -5.89 10.01
N LEU A 64 -4.45 -4.95 9.64
CA LEU A 64 -3.11 -4.79 10.22
C LEU A 64 -3.18 -4.57 11.72
N TYR A 65 -4.07 -3.68 12.18
CA TYR A 65 -4.28 -3.43 13.60
C TYR A 65 -4.75 -4.70 14.34
N PHE A 66 -5.65 -5.50 13.75
CA PHE A 66 -6.10 -6.74 14.37
C PHE A 66 -4.96 -7.77 14.48
N ILE A 67 -4.15 -7.92 13.44
CA ILE A 67 -3.06 -8.91 13.39
C ILE A 67 -1.91 -8.50 14.33
N VAL A 68 -1.52 -7.22 14.30
CA VAL A 68 -0.35 -6.68 15.01
C VAL A 68 -0.71 -6.38 16.47
N ASP A 69 -1.75 -5.58 16.73
CA ASP A 69 -2.00 -5.05 18.09
C ASP A 69 -2.91 -5.96 18.94
N LEU A 70 -3.89 -6.64 18.33
CA LEU A 70 -4.82 -7.50 19.10
C LEU A 70 -4.36 -8.95 19.20
N LYS A 71 -3.92 -9.52 18.08
CA LYS A 71 -3.45 -10.91 18.07
C LYS A 71 -1.98 -11.01 18.45
N SER A 72 -1.21 -9.92 18.40
CA SER A 72 0.24 -9.88 18.64
C SER A 72 1.00 -11.01 17.94
N LYS A 73 0.46 -11.52 16.82
CA LYS A 73 1.03 -12.65 16.07
C LYS A 73 2.20 -12.20 15.21
N TRP A 74 2.26 -10.92 14.90
CA TRP A 74 3.24 -10.35 14.00
C TRP A 74 3.61 -8.93 14.40
N GLY A 75 4.90 -8.66 14.61
CA GLY A 75 5.40 -7.33 14.98
C GLY A 75 5.56 -6.35 13.80
N GLY A 76 4.87 -6.57 12.67
CA GLY A 76 4.92 -5.69 11.49
C GLY A 76 6.20 -5.75 10.65
N ARG A 77 7.08 -6.74 10.88
CA ARG A 77 8.36 -6.92 10.16
C ARG A 77 8.14 -7.78 8.91
N PRO A 78 8.61 -7.43 7.70
CA PRO A 78 9.65 -6.44 7.39
C PRO A 78 9.12 -5.05 6.98
N LEU A 79 7.80 -4.86 6.86
CA LEU A 79 7.23 -3.59 6.39
C LEU A 79 7.60 -2.41 7.28
N TYR A 80 7.70 -2.63 8.59
CA TYR A 80 8.17 -1.63 9.55
C TYR A 80 9.58 -1.12 9.22
N TYR A 81 10.49 -2.00 8.81
CA TYR A 81 11.87 -1.65 8.47
C TYR A 81 11.96 -0.85 7.19
N ALA A 82 11.17 -1.23 6.19
CA ALA A 82 11.06 -0.46 4.97
C ALA A 82 10.44 0.92 5.24
N GLY A 83 9.44 1.00 6.11
CA GLY A 83 8.77 2.26 6.48
C GLY A 83 9.70 3.28 7.15
N GLN A 84 10.62 2.84 8.01
CA GLN A 84 11.58 3.73 8.67
C GLN A 84 12.58 4.40 7.71
N ASN A 85 12.82 3.80 6.54
CA ASN A 85 13.72 4.32 5.51
C ASN A 85 12.95 4.60 4.19
N ALA A 86 11.67 4.97 4.28
CA ALA A 86 10.80 5.10 3.10
C ALA A 86 11.34 6.10 2.07
N LEU A 87 11.91 7.23 2.51
CA LEU A 87 12.47 8.24 1.60
C LEU A 87 13.68 7.69 0.83
N PHE A 88 14.60 7.03 1.52
CA PHE A 88 15.76 6.42 0.87
C PHE A 88 15.34 5.34 -0.13
N LEU A 89 14.39 4.47 0.25
CA LEU A 89 13.87 3.45 -0.65
C LEU A 89 13.19 4.06 -1.87
N TYR A 90 12.43 5.16 -1.70
CA TYR A 90 11.80 5.87 -2.80
C TYR A 90 12.84 6.46 -3.76
N ILE A 91 13.75 7.30 -3.26
CA ILE A 91 14.79 7.95 -4.08
C ILE A 91 15.69 6.90 -4.73
N GLY A 92 16.12 5.90 -3.97
CA GLY A 92 16.93 4.79 -4.47
C GLY A 92 16.18 4.03 -5.57
N SER A 93 14.89 3.74 -5.39
CA SER A 93 14.11 3.06 -6.41
C SER A 93 14.02 3.87 -7.70
N GLU A 94 13.83 5.20 -7.60
CA GLU A 94 13.74 6.11 -8.74
C GLU A 94 15.06 6.18 -9.53
N LEU A 95 16.18 6.35 -8.81
CA LEU A 95 17.51 6.44 -9.41
C LEU A 95 17.94 5.12 -10.07
N LEU A 96 17.54 3.97 -9.50
CA LEU A 96 17.92 2.66 -9.99
C LEU A 96 16.87 1.97 -10.89
N LYS A 97 15.83 2.71 -11.35
CA LYS A 97 14.75 2.19 -12.23
C LYS A 97 15.18 1.48 -13.52
N LYS A 98 16.45 1.62 -13.94
CA LYS A 98 16.98 1.01 -15.18
C LYS A 98 18.20 0.11 -14.95
N HIS A 99 18.56 -0.12 -13.69
CA HIS A 99 19.77 -0.85 -13.35
C HIS A 99 19.43 -2.27 -12.90
N PHE A 100 20.08 -3.25 -13.52
CA PHE A 100 20.09 -4.62 -13.03
C PHE A 100 20.75 -4.67 -11.65
N PRO A 101 20.23 -5.40 -10.64
CA PRO A 101 19.15 -6.39 -10.67
C PRO A 101 17.76 -5.86 -10.29
N LEU A 102 17.58 -4.54 -10.13
CA LEU A 102 16.41 -3.93 -9.51
C LEU A 102 15.23 -3.79 -10.47
N LEU A 103 15.50 -3.43 -11.73
CA LEU A 103 14.52 -3.47 -12.79
C LEU A 103 15.27 -3.63 -14.12
N TRP A 104 14.89 -4.61 -14.93
CA TRP A 104 15.44 -4.79 -16.27
C TRP A 104 14.36 -4.59 -17.34
N TYR A 105 14.77 -4.06 -18.48
CA TYR A 105 13.88 -3.83 -19.61
C TYR A 105 13.54 -5.16 -20.30
N ILE A 106 12.27 -5.36 -20.61
CA ILE A 106 11.77 -6.48 -21.40
C ILE A 106 11.08 -5.86 -22.61
N SER A 107 11.52 -6.21 -23.83
CA SER A 107 11.04 -5.58 -25.06
C SER A 107 9.57 -5.86 -25.40
N ALA A 108 9.03 -7.00 -24.97
CA ALA A 108 7.63 -7.38 -25.16
C ALA A 108 7.11 -8.21 -23.96
N PRO A 109 6.87 -7.58 -22.80
CA PRO A 109 6.55 -8.30 -21.58
C PRO A 109 5.12 -8.82 -21.59
N THR A 110 4.95 -10.08 -21.20
CA THR A 110 3.63 -10.59 -20.81
C THR A 110 3.22 -10.01 -19.46
N HIS A 111 1.91 -9.96 -19.15
CA HIS A 111 1.43 -9.49 -17.84
C HIS A 111 2.04 -10.27 -16.67
N ALA A 112 2.28 -11.57 -16.84
CA ALA A 112 2.93 -12.41 -15.84
C ALA A 112 4.39 -12.02 -15.61
N GLN A 113 5.13 -11.74 -16.69
CA GLN A 113 6.52 -11.27 -16.59
C GLN A 113 6.61 -9.91 -15.90
N LEU A 114 5.69 -8.99 -16.22
CA LEU A 114 5.64 -7.67 -15.58
C LEU A 114 5.32 -7.78 -14.07
N LEU A 115 4.39 -8.67 -13.71
CA LEU A 115 4.10 -8.94 -12.30
C LEU A 115 5.33 -9.51 -11.58
N ALA A 116 6.01 -10.47 -12.19
CA ALA A 116 7.18 -11.13 -11.62
C ALA A 116 8.35 -10.15 -11.42
N THR A 117 8.65 -9.29 -12.40
CA THR A 117 9.73 -8.31 -12.29
C THR A 117 9.45 -7.27 -11.20
N HIS A 118 8.22 -6.75 -11.12
CA HIS A 118 7.87 -5.80 -10.06
C HIS A 118 7.83 -6.46 -8.67
N ALA A 119 7.36 -7.71 -8.57
CA ALA A 119 7.42 -8.46 -7.32
C ALA A 119 8.86 -8.71 -6.88
N ALA A 120 9.75 -9.10 -7.79
CA ALA A 120 11.18 -9.26 -7.50
C ALA A 120 11.82 -7.94 -7.05
N ALA A 121 11.56 -6.84 -7.77
CA ALA A 121 12.05 -5.51 -7.41
C ALA A 121 11.60 -5.10 -5.99
N MET A 122 10.32 -5.33 -5.67
CA MET A 122 9.75 -5.07 -4.35
C MET A 122 10.44 -5.88 -3.24
N LEU A 123 10.70 -7.17 -3.48
CA LEU A 123 11.43 -8.03 -2.54
C LEU A 123 12.88 -7.58 -2.33
N ILE A 124 13.57 -7.15 -3.38
CA ILE A 124 14.93 -6.61 -3.29
C ILE A 124 14.94 -5.34 -2.43
N TRP A 125 14.03 -4.40 -2.68
CA TRP A 125 13.93 -3.17 -1.87
C TRP A 125 13.53 -3.45 -0.42
N LEU A 126 12.67 -4.44 -0.16
CA LEU A 126 12.41 -4.91 1.20
C LEU A 126 13.69 -5.43 1.87
N ALA A 127 14.50 -6.22 1.16
CA ALA A 127 15.77 -6.73 1.69
C ALA A 127 16.75 -5.59 1.99
N VAL A 128 16.82 -4.56 1.13
CA VAL A 128 17.59 -3.32 1.38
C VAL A 128 17.09 -2.61 2.65
N GLY A 129 15.77 -2.47 2.82
CA GLY A 129 15.17 -1.89 4.02
C GLY A 129 15.57 -2.66 5.30
N VAL A 130 15.58 -3.99 5.23
CA VAL A 130 16.05 -4.83 6.35
C VAL A 130 17.55 -4.64 6.59
N ALA A 131 18.37 -4.55 5.55
CA ALA A 131 19.82 -4.35 5.67
C ALA A 131 20.16 -3.00 6.31
N LEU A 132 19.47 -1.92 5.91
CA LEU A 132 19.62 -0.58 6.52
C LEU A 132 19.26 -0.60 8.00
N TYR A 133 18.14 -1.25 8.34
CA TYR A 133 17.72 -1.41 9.72
C TYR A 133 18.76 -2.16 10.57
N LYS A 134 19.32 -3.27 10.04
CA LYS A 134 20.39 -4.03 10.72
C LYS A 134 21.64 -3.19 10.95
N LYS A 135 21.97 -2.29 10.01
CA LYS A 135 23.09 -1.34 10.12
C LYS A 135 22.76 -0.10 10.95
N ARG A 136 21.55 0.02 11.51
CA ARG A 136 21.07 1.19 12.27
C ARG A 136 21.17 2.51 11.49
N ILE A 137 21.09 2.44 10.16
CA ILE A 137 21.09 3.62 9.29
C ILE A 137 19.64 4.04 9.09
N PHE A 138 19.32 5.26 9.52
CA PHE A 138 18.02 5.87 9.37
C PHE A 138 18.19 7.22 8.68
N ILE A 139 17.71 7.31 7.44
CA ILE A 139 17.79 8.55 6.67
C ILE A 139 16.45 9.27 6.80
N THR A 140 16.44 10.30 7.63
CA THR A 140 15.30 11.21 7.85
C THR A 140 15.68 12.61 7.40
N LEU A 141 14.71 13.36 6.87
CA LEU A 141 14.81 14.80 6.65
C LEU A 141 14.64 15.56 7.97
#